data_AF-A0A1H9QB17-F1
#
_entry.id   AF-A0A1H9QB17-F1
#
_cell.length_a   1.000
_cell.length_b   1.000
_cell.length_c   1.000
_cell.angle_alpha   90.00
_cell.angle_beta   90.00
_cell.angle_gamma   90.00
#
_symmetry.space_group_name_H-M   'P 1'
#
loop_
_entity.id
_entity.type
_entity.pdbx_description
1 polymer ?
#
loop_
_entity_poly.entity_id
_entity_poly.type
_entity_poly.pdbx_seq_one_letter_code
_entity_poly.pdbx_strand_id
1 'polypeptide(L)'
;MGKQLLIKGMIAGAVVGGLLTLFDRDTRSFVNKKCLQSKDNLKYYAKHPADFVHQINENYQKCSKQLTSGLSTAMDMLQQLEDVTRNKEK
;
A
#
# COMPACT_ATOMS: atom_id res chain seq x y z
N MET A 1 -24.69 -4.39 9.84
CA MET A 1 -24.49 -3.37 10.90
C MET A 1 -23.01 -3.00 11.14
N GLY A 2 -22.02 -3.91 10.97
CA GLY A 2 -20.59 -3.61 11.20
C GLY A 2 -19.93 -2.53 10.31
N LYS A 3 -20.36 -2.36 9.05
CA LYS A 3 -19.80 -1.31 8.15
C LYS A 3 -19.98 0.10 8.71
N GLN A 4 -21.07 0.35 9.43
CA GLN A 4 -21.38 1.66 9.98
C GLN A 4 -20.53 1.97 11.22
N LEU A 5 -20.14 0.95 11.98
CA LEU A 5 -19.23 1.06 13.12
C LEU A 5 -17.80 1.39 12.68
N LEU A 6 -17.31 0.74 11.61
CA LEU A 6 -15.98 1.05 11.06
C LEU A 6 -15.90 2.48 10.53
N ILE A 7 -16.91 2.92 9.78
CA ILE A 7 -16.97 4.28 9.25
C ILE A 7 -17.08 5.30 10.39
N LYS A 8 -17.94 5.05 11.38
CA LYS A 8 -18.10 5.94 12.53
C LYS A 8 -16.84 6.03 13.39
N GLY A 9 -16.15 4.91 13.61
CA GLY A 9 -14.86 4.86 14.31
C GLY A 9 -13.74 5.56 13.54
N MET A 10 -13.69 5.38 12.22
CA MET A 10 -12.75 6.10 11.35
C MET A 10 -12.99 7.60 11.37
N ILE A 11 -14.25 8.05 11.30
CA ILE A 11 -14.60 9.47 11.37
C ILE A 11 -14.24 10.03 12.75
N ALA A 12 -14.59 9.34 13.84
CA ALA A 12 -14.26 9.78 15.19
C ALA A 12 -12.74 9.86 15.41
N GLY A 13 -11.98 8.87 14.95
CA GLY A 13 -10.52 8.87 15.01
C GLY A 13 -9.89 9.97 14.15
N ALA A 14 -10.43 10.23 12.95
CA ALA A 14 -9.96 11.30 12.09
C ALA A 14 -10.26 12.69 12.66
N VAL A 15 -11.38 12.87 13.35
CA VAL A 15 -11.72 14.13 14.02
C VAL A 15 -10.80 14.37 15.20
N VAL A 16 -10.59 13.38 16.06
CA VAL A 16 -9.70 13.51 17.23
C VAL A 16 -8.24 13.68 16.79
N GLY A 17 -7.77 12.86 15.86
CA GLY A 17 -6.43 12.97 15.28
C GLY A 17 -6.24 14.29 14.54
N GLY A 18 -7.25 14.77 13.82
CA GLY A 18 -7.27 16.05 13.14
C GLY A 18 -7.21 17.24 14.10
N LEU A 19 -7.96 17.20 15.20
CA LEU A 19 -7.93 18.23 16.25
C LEU A 19 -6.57 18.27 16.97
N LEU A 20 -6.00 17.10 17.32
CA LEU A 20 -4.66 17.01 17.90
C LEU A 20 -3.58 17.55 16.95
N THR A 21 -3.68 17.19 15.67
CA THR A 21 -2.81 17.66 14.59
C THR A 21 -2.97 19.18 14.36
N LEU A 22 -4.14 19.77 14.59
CA LEU A 22 -4.38 21.21 14.37
C LEU A 22 -3.91 22.12 15.52
N PHE A 23 -3.65 21.57 16.71
CA PHE A 23 -3.25 22.34 17.88
C PHE A 23 -1.83 22.93 17.74
N ASP A 24 -1.03 22.36 16.85
CA ASP A 24 0.32 22.80 16.55
C ASP A 24 0.37 23.71 15.29
N ARG A 25 1.03 24.86 15.43
CA ARG A 25 1.03 25.94 14.41
C ARG A 25 1.82 25.54 13.16
N ASP A 26 2.89 24.77 13.32
CA ASP A 26 3.66 24.20 12.22
C ASP A 26 2.83 23.19 11.42
N THR A 27 2.01 22.44 12.15
CA THR A 27 1.15 21.44 11.56
C THR A 27 0.01 22.04 10.71
N ARG A 28 -0.53 23.21 11.04
CA ARG A 28 -1.47 23.95 10.14
C ARG A 28 -0.85 24.30 8.79
N SER A 29 0.40 24.76 8.77
CA SER A 29 1.11 25.11 7.53
C SER A 29 1.40 23.87 6.70
N PHE A 30 1.81 22.78 7.36
CA PHE A 30 2.07 21.50 6.73
C PHE A 30 0.80 20.86 6.14
N VAL A 31 -0.29 20.82 6.90
CA VAL A 31 -1.58 20.26 6.45
C VAL A 31 -2.15 21.08 5.30
N ASN A 32 -2.07 22.41 5.32
CA ASN A 32 -2.51 23.23 4.19
C ASN A 32 -1.69 22.95 2.92
N LYS A 33 -0.35 22.90 3.03
CA LYS A 33 0.52 22.58 1.88
C LYS A 33 0.26 21.18 1.33
N LYS A 34 0.10 20.18 2.21
CA LYS A 34 -0.19 18.79 1.81
C LYS A 34 -1.60 18.63 1.25
N CYS A 35 -2.59 19.32 1.80
CA CYS A 35 -3.95 19.32 1.28
C CYS A 35 -4.03 19.94 -0.12
N LEU A 36 -3.30 21.05 -0.36
CA LEU A 36 -3.16 21.65 -1.69
C LEU A 36 -2.48 20.69 -2.67
N GLN A 37 -1.35 20.08 -2.31
CA GLN A 37 -0.68 19.09 -3.16
C GLN A 37 -1.54 17.85 -3.43
N SER A 38 -2.23 17.33 -2.41
CA SER A 38 -3.15 16.20 -2.58
C SER A 38 -4.34 16.57 -3.45
N LYS A 39 -4.88 17.79 -3.37
CA LYS A 39 -5.94 18.26 -4.26
C LYS A 39 -5.48 18.31 -5.71
N ASP A 40 -4.29 18.84 -5.98
CA ASP A 40 -3.77 18.88 -7.35
C ASP A 40 -3.48 17.49 -7.89
N ASN A 41 -2.94 16.59 -7.06
CA ASN A 41 -2.74 15.18 -7.44
C ASN A 41 -4.07 14.47 -7.70
N LEU A 42 -5.09 14.67 -6.86
CA LEU A 42 -6.42 14.09 -7.06
C LEU A 42 -7.09 14.65 -8.31
N LYS A 43 -6.92 15.94 -8.60
CA LYS A 43 -7.44 16.60 -9.81
C LYS A 43 -6.72 16.10 -11.07
N TYR A 44 -5.42 15.79 -10.96
CA TYR A 44 -4.64 15.16 -12.02
C TYR A 44 -5.14 13.74 -12.31
N TYR A 45 -5.32 12.91 -11.28
CA TYR A 45 -5.85 11.55 -11.43
C TYR A 45 -7.31 11.53 -11.92
N ALA A 46 -8.14 12.49 -11.53
CA ALA A 46 -9.50 12.62 -12.04
C ALA A 46 -9.56 13.02 -13.53
N LYS A 47 -8.56 13.78 -14.01
CA LYS A 47 -8.44 14.15 -15.43
C LYS A 47 -7.79 13.05 -16.28
N HIS A 48 -6.96 12.19 -15.69
CA HIS A 48 -6.25 11.11 -16.37
C HIS A 48 -6.56 9.74 -15.75
N PRO A 49 -7.81 9.24 -15.86
CA PRO A 49 -8.17 7.92 -15.34
C PRO A 49 -7.41 6.78 -16.04
N ALA A 50 -6.97 6.99 -17.29
CA ALA A 50 -6.20 6.01 -18.05
C ALA A 50 -4.80 5.76 -17.44
N ASP A 51 -4.12 6.80 -16.95
CA ASP A 51 -2.81 6.67 -16.29
C ASP A 51 -2.92 5.96 -14.95
N PHE A 52 -4.03 6.15 -14.23
CA PHE A 52 -4.29 5.44 -12.98
C PHE A 52 -4.47 3.94 -13.21
N VAL A 53 -5.26 3.57 -14.22
CA VAL A 53 -5.45 2.16 -14.59
C VAL A 53 -4.15 1.55 -15.11
N HIS A 54 -3.33 2.34 -15.81
CA HIS A 54 -2.01 1.89 -16.26
C HIS A 54 -1.07 1.63 -15.07
N GLN A 55 -0.94 2.57 -14.13
CA GLN A 55 -0.12 2.39 -12.92
C GLN A 55 -0.58 1.22 -12.05
N ILE A 56 -1.90 1.03 -11.90
CA ILE A 56 -2.42 -0.13 -11.15
C ILE A 56 -2.02 -1.43 -11.85
N ASN A 57 -2.18 -1.50 -13.17
CA ASN A 57 -1.80 -2.69 -13.93
C ASN A 57 -0.29 -2.94 -13.87
N GLU A 58 0.54 -1.90 -13.98
CA GLU A 58 2.00 -2.03 -13.84
C GLU A 58 2.41 -2.49 -12.45
N ASN A 59 1.81 -1.93 -11.40
CA ASN A 59 2.08 -2.37 -10.02
C ASN A 59 1.59 -3.79 -9.78
N TYR A 60 0.44 -4.17 -10.34
CA TYR A 60 -0.07 -5.53 -10.25
C TYR A 60 0.85 -6.52 -10.98
N GLN A 61 1.32 -6.18 -12.18
CA GLN A 61 2.29 -7.00 -12.91
C GLN A 61 3.63 -7.12 -12.18
N LYS A 62 4.14 -6.02 -11.59
CA LYS A 62 5.36 -6.05 -10.78
C LYS A 62 5.18 -6.91 -9.53
N CYS A 63 4.05 -6.76 -8.83
CA CYS A 63 3.72 -7.56 -7.65
C CYS A 63 3.62 -9.04 -8.02
N SER A 64 2.87 -9.38 -9.08
CA SER A 64 2.74 -10.75 -9.57
C SER A 64 4.09 -11.34 -9.96
N LYS A 65 4.94 -10.59 -10.68
CA LYS A 65 6.29 -11.05 -11.05
C LYS A 65 7.17 -11.30 -9.84
N GLN A 66 7.19 -10.37 -8.87
CA GLN A 66 7.98 -10.54 -7.65
C GLN A 66 7.48 -11.72 -6.81
N LEU A 67 6.17 -11.93 -6.75
CA LEU A 67 5.57 -13.05 -6.04
C LEU A 67 5.91 -14.39 -6.71
N THR A 68 5.80 -14.47 -8.04
CA THR A 68 6.19 -15.65 -8.81
C THR A 68 7.68 -15.93 -8.68
N SER A 69 8.54 -14.92 -8.81
CA SER A 69 9.99 -15.09 -8.64
C SER A 69 10.35 -15.55 -7.23
N GLY A 70 9.74 -14.98 -6.19
CA GLY A 70 9.95 -15.41 -4.81
C GLY A 70 9.50 -16.85 -4.56
N LEU A 71 8.36 -17.24 -5.13
CA LEU A 71 7.86 -18.62 -5.07
C LEU A 71 8.77 -19.60 -5.82
N SER A 72 9.26 -19.24 -7.02
CA SER A 72 10.22 -20.06 -7.75
C SER A 72 11.54 -20.21 -6.99
N THR A 73 12.07 -19.14 -6.40
CA THR A 73 13.28 -19.23 -5.56
C THR A 73 13.04 -20.11 -4.32
N ALA A 74 11.87 -20.01 -3.68
CA ALA A 74 11.54 -20.87 -2.55
C ALA A 74 11.40 -22.35 -2.97
N MET A 75 10.82 -22.62 -4.15
CA MET A 75 10.75 -23.97 -4.71
C MET A 75 12.14 -24.52 -5.04
N ASP A 76 13.00 -23.75 -5.70
CA ASP A 76 14.38 -24.14 -5.98
C ASP A 76 15.17 -24.40 -4.71
N MET A 77 14.95 -23.62 -3.65
CA MET A 77 15.57 -23.85 -2.34
C MET A 77 15.05 -25.12 -1.67
N LEU A 78 13.74 -25.38 -1.74
CA LEU A 78 13.15 -26.61 -1.20
C LEU A 78 13.65 -27.85 -1.96
N GLN A 79 13.79 -27.78 -3.28
CA GLN A 79 14.36 -28.86 -4.08
C GLN A 79 15.84 -29.07 -3.75
N GLN A 80 16.63 -28.00 -3.62
CA GLN A 80 18.04 -28.12 -3.21
C GLN A 80 18.19 -28.69 -1.81
N LEU A 81 17.30 -28.35 -0.87
CA LEU A 81 17.27 -28.95 0.47
C LEU A 81 16.88 -30.43 0.40
N GLU A 82 15.91 -30.80 -0.44
CA GLU A 82 15.53 -32.19 -0.63
C GLU A 82 16.69 -32.99 -1.23
N ASP A 83 17.38 -32.47 -2.25
CA ASP A 83 18.54 -33.13 -2.87
C ASP A 83 19.72 -33.26 -1.89
N VAL A 84 20.02 -32.21 -1.11
CA VAL A 84 21.09 -32.26 -0.10
C VAL A 84 20.75 -33.23 1.04
N THR A 85 19.49 -33.25 1.49
CA THR A 85 19.03 -34.20 2.52
C THR A 85 19.03 -35.64 1.98
N ARG A 86 18.54 -35.86 0.77
CA ARG A 86 18.47 -37.17 0.11
C ARG A 86 19.86 -37.73 -0.21
N ASN A 87 20.82 -36.87 -0.56
CA ASN A 87 22.20 -37.28 -0.83
C ASN A 87 23.02 -37.52 0.45
N LYS A 88 22.51 -37.12 1.63
CA LYS A 88 23.09 -37.44 2.93
C LYS A 88 22.61 -38.78 3.51
N GLU A 89 21.60 -39.41 2.91
CA GLU A 89 21.05 -40.73 3.30
C GLU A 89 21.56 -41.92 2.44
N LYS A 90 22.52 -41.68 1.53
CA LYS A 90 23.27 -42.74 0.82
C LYS A 90 24.70 -42.81 1.32
#